data_AF-A0A353V8S6-F1
#
_entry.id   AF-A0A353V8S6-F1
#
_cell.length_a   1.000
_cell.length_b   1.000
_cell.length_c   1.000
_cell.angle_alpha   90.00
_cell.angle_beta   90.00
_cell.angle_gamma   90.00
#
_symmetry.space_group_name_H-M   'P 1'
#
loop_
_entity.id
_entity.type
_entity.pdbx_description
1 polymer ?
#
loop_
_entity_poly.entity_id
_entity_poly.type
_entity_poly.pdbx_seq_one_letter_code
_entity_poly.pdbx_strand_id
1 'polypeptide(L)'
;MRVLREADTDAGAGEIGALLRREGLYSSHLTTWRRQREQGALAALTPKKRGRSAGPVSPLARRVAELEREKARLERRLKQAETIIEVQKKVSEILGIPLKTSDDAGSGS
;
A
#
# COMPACT_ATOMS: atom_id res chain seq x y z
N MET A 1 18.61 -15.57 -24.40
CA MET A 1 19.31 -15.03 -25.59
C MET A 1 20.12 -16.13 -26.28
N ARG A 2 19.80 -16.48 -27.53
CA ARG A 2 20.48 -17.53 -28.32
C ARG A 2 21.69 -16.97 -29.09
N VAL A 3 21.51 -15.83 -29.77
CA VAL A 3 22.55 -15.14 -30.55
C VAL A 3 23.77 -14.72 -29.71
N LEU A 4 23.57 -14.19 -28.49
CA LEU A 4 24.70 -13.85 -27.60
C LEU A 4 25.49 -15.07 -27.13
N ARG A 5 24.82 -16.22 -26.98
CA ARG A 5 25.51 -17.46 -26.60
C ARG A 5 26.35 -17.99 -27.76
N GLU A 6 25.77 -18.00 -28.96
CA GLU A 6 26.46 -18.40 -30.19
C GLU A 6 27.64 -17.47 -30.53
N ALA A 7 27.52 -16.18 -30.26
CA ALA A 7 28.61 -15.21 -30.41
C ALA A 7 29.68 -15.29 -29.30
N ASP A 8 29.38 -15.90 -28.16
CA ASP A 8 30.33 -16.08 -27.04
C ASP A 8 31.02 -17.46 -27.08
N THR A 9 30.52 -18.44 -27.85
CA THR A 9 31.09 -19.81 -27.97
C THR A 9 32.19 -19.95 -29.03
N ASP A 10 33.23 -19.11 -28.97
CA ASP A 10 34.43 -19.18 -29.83
C ASP A 10 34.21 -19.04 -31.35
N ALA A 11 33.21 -18.24 -31.75
CA ALA A 11 33.06 -17.86 -33.15
C ALA A 11 34.17 -16.86 -33.54
N GLY A 12 34.96 -17.18 -34.57
CA GLY A 12 35.95 -16.25 -35.12
C GLY A 12 35.30 -14.94 -35.61
N ALA A 13 36.05 -13.84 -35.73
CA ALA A 13 35.50 -12.55 -36.15
C ALA A 13 34.68 -12.61 -37.47
N GLY A 14 35.06 -13.51 -38.39
CA GLY A 14 34.33 -13.76 -39.64
C GLY A 14 32.99 -14.50 -39.45
N GLU A 15 32.92 -15.42 -38.51
CA GLU A 15 31.71 -16.19 -38.19
C GLU A 15 30.69 -15.35 -37.42
N ILE A 16 31.16 -14.48 -36.52
CA ILE A 16 30.33 -13.48 -35.85
C ILE A 16 29.71 -12.54 -36.89
N GLY A 17 30.49 -12.08 -37.87
CA GLY A 17 29.98 -11.23 -38.96
C GLY A 17 28.94 -11.93 -39.85
N ALA A 18 29.08 -13.24 -40.09
CA ALA A 18 28.09 -14.03 -40.83
C ALA A 18 26.79 -14.25 -40.02
N LEU A 19 26.92 -14.57 -38.73
CA LEU A 19 25.81 -14.66 -37.78
C LEU A 19 25.01 -13.35 -37.73
N LEU A 20 25.70 -12.22 -37.59
CA LEU A 20 25.09 -10.90 -37.54
C LEU A 20 24.30 -10.56 -38.81
N ARG A 21 24.85 -10.88 -40.00
CA ARG A 21 24.14 -10.66 -41.26
C ARG A 21 22.92 -11.56 -41.42
N ARG A 22 22.99 -12.82 -40.98
CA ARG A 22 21.86 -13.75 -41.00
C ARG A 22 20.71 -13.30 -40.10
N GLU A 23 21.05 -12.74 -38.94
CA GLU A 23 20.08 -12.25 -37.96
C GLU A 23 19.65 -10.78 -38.20
N GLY A 24 20.23 -10.10 -39.20
CA GLY A 24 19.96 -8.67 -39.48
C GLY A 24 20.46 -7.72 -38.39
N LEU A 25 21.46 -8.13 -37.60
CA LEU A 25 21.95 -7.40 -36.43
C LEU A 25 23.27 -6.70 -36.73
N TYR A 26 23.44 -5.51 -36.19
CA TYR A 26 24.73 -4.80 -36.17
C TYR A 26 25.58 -5.16 -34.93
N SER A 27 26.91 -5.01 -35.05
CA SER A 27 27.87 -5.29 -33.96
C SER A 27 27.60 -4.46 -32.70
N SER A 28 27.04 -3.25 -32.84
CA SER A 28 26.62 -2.41 -31.71
C SER A 28 25.56 -3.07 -30.82
N HIS A 29 24.71 -3.94 -31.37
CA HIS A 29 23.71 -4.68 -30.60
C HIS A 29 24.37 -5.70 -29.68
N LEU A 30 25.42 -6.40 -30.14
CA LEU A 30 26.17 -7.33 -29.28
C LEU A 30 26.82 -6.60 -28.11
N THR A 31 27.46 -5.46 -28.37
CA THR A 31 28.07 -4.61 -27.33
C THR A 31 27.01 -4.12 -26.33
N THR A 32 25.87 -3.66 -26.84
CA THR A 32 24.76 -3.17 -26.01
C THR A 32 24.20 -4.30 -25.14
N TRP A 33 23.98 -5.47 -25.71
CA TRP A 33 23.43 -6.62 -25.01
C TRP A 33 24.43 -7.24 -24.01
N ARG A 34 25.73 -7.26 -24.30
CA ARG A 34 26.77 -7.65 -23.33
C ARG A 34 26.78 -6.71 -22.13
N ARG A 35 26.76 -5.40 -22.39
CA ARG A 35 26.66 -4.36 -21.35
C ARG A 35 25.38 -4.49 -20.53
N GLN A 36 24.23 -4.73 -21.17
CA GLN A 36 22.96 -4.96 -20.48
C GLN A 36 22.98 -6.24 -19.64
N ARG A 37 23.62 -7.32 -20.11
CA ARG A 37 23.82 -8.56 -19.35
C ARG A 37 24.67 -8.33 -18.12
N GLU A 38 25.80 -7.62 -18.27
CA GLU A 38 26.68 -7.26 -17.15
C GLU A 38 25.96 -6.36 -16.14
N GLN A 39 25.26 -5.33 -16.61
CA GLN A 39 24.44 -4.46 -15.76
C GLN A 39 23.32 -5.24 -15.06
N GLY A 40 22.67 -6.18 -15.74
CA GLY A 40 21.65 -7.06 -15.18
C GLY A 40 22.21 -8.03 -14.15
N ALA A 41 23.39 -8.60 -14.39
CA ALA A 41 24.09 -9.47 -13.44
C ALA A 41 24.53 -8.69 -12.19
N LEU A 42 25.08 -7.48 -12.37
CA LEU A 42 25.43 -6.57 -11.29
C LEU A 42 24.19 -6.13 -10.50
N ALA A 43 23.08 -5.83 -11.18
CA ALA A 43 21.81 -5.48 -10.54
C ALA A 43 21.15 -6.67 -9.80
N ALA A 44 21.40 -7.90 -10.23
CA ALA A 44 20.96 -9.12 -9.54
C ALA A 44 21.81 -9.46 -8.31
N LEU A 45 23.11 -9.14 -8.34
CA LEU A 45 24.03 -9.30 -7.22
C LEU A 45 23.94 -8.16 -6.20
N THR A 46 23.44 -7.00 -6.63
CA THR A 46 23.18 -5.87 -5.73
C THR A 46 21.88 -6.14 -4.95
N PRO A 47 21.85 -6.01 -3.62
CA PRO A 47 20.62 -6.11 -2.85
C PRO A 47 19.64 -5.03 -3.30
N LYS A 48 18.69 -5.40 -4.16
CA LYS A 48 17.63 -4.50 -4.61
C LYS A 48 16.70 -4.25 -3.43
N LYS A 49 16.73 -3.04 -2.85
CA LYS A 49 15.73 -2.61 -1.85
C LYS A 49 14.34 -2.88 -2.44
N ARG A 50 13.62 -3.87 -1.89
CA ARG A 50 12.23 -4.16 -2.27
C ARG A 50 11.39 -2.93 -1.91
N GLY A 51 10.75 -2.34 -2.92
CA GLY A 51 9.80 -1.25 -2.77
C GLY A 51 10.39 0.05 -2.22
N ARG A 52 9.55 1.09 -2.16
CA ARG A 52 9.83 2.26 -1.33
C ARG A 52 10.02 1.75 0.09
N SER A 53 11.22 1.93 0.66
CA SER A 53 11.43 1.79 2.09
C SER A 53 10.26 2.50 2.76
N ALA A 54 9.47 1.79 3.57
CA ALA A 54 8.50 2.46 4.42
C ALA A 54 9.30 3.54 5.13
N GLY A 55 9.00 4.80 4.83
CA GLY A 55 9.64 5.92 5.52
C GLY A 55 9.43 5.72 7.02
N PRO A 56 10.24 6.35 7.88
CA PRO A 56 9.95 6.32 9.32
C PRO A 56 8.47 6.64 9.50
N VAL A 57 7.72 5.71 10.09
CA VAL A 57 6.28 5.86 10.33
C VAL A 57 6.16 7.18 11.08
N SER A 58 5.63 8.19 10.40
CA SER A 58 5.54 9.52 10.97
C SER A 58 4.83 9.38 12.31
N PRO A 59 5.36 9.95 13.42
CA PRO A 59 4.68 9.94 14.71
C PRO A 59 3.21 10.42 14.60
N LEU A 60 2.94 11.27 13.61
CA LEU A 60 1.59 11.73 13.25
C LEU A 60 0.70 10.61 12.74
N ALA A 61 1.20 9.66 11.95
CA ALA A 61 0.41 8.55 11.42
C ALA A 61 -0.06 7.61 12.54
N ARG A 62 0.80 7.37 13.55
CA ARG A 62 0.39 6.61 14.75
C ARG A 62 -0.69 7.36 15.53
N ARG A 63 -0.52 8.66 15.73
CA ARG A 63 -1.49 9.48 16.47
C ARG A 63 -2.83 9.57 15.75
N VAL A 64 -2.83 9.69 14.42
CA VAL A 64 -4.07 9.68 13.61
C VAL A 64 -4.79 8.34 13.78
N ALA A 65 -4.09 7.21 13.68
CA ALA A 65 -4.70 5.89 13.84
C ALA A 65 -5.26 5.66 15.26
N GLU A 66 -4.60 6.17 16.30
CA GLU A 66 -5.12 6.15 17.67
C GLU A 66 -6.40 6.98 17.80
N LEU A 67 -6.38 8.21 17.28
CA LEU A 67 -7.53 9.13 17.33
C LEU A 67 -8.72 8.58 16.54
N GLU A 68 -8.50 7.97 15.38
CA GLU A 68 -9.57 7.35 14.58
C GLU A 68 -10.24 6.19 15.32
N ARG A 69 -9.47 5.37 16.05
CA ARG A 69 -10.02 4.28 16.87
C ARG A 69 -10.83 4.81 18.05
N GLU A 70 -10.35 5.86 18.71
CA GLU A 70 -11.06 6.51 19.80
C GLU A 70 -12.37 7.14 19.31
N LYS A 71 -12.33 7.87 18.19
CA LYS A 71 -13.51 8.44 17.55
C LYS A 71 -14.55 7.37 17.24
N ALA A 72 -14.16 6.28 16.57
CA ALA A 72 -15.08 5.20 16.25
C ALA A 72 -15.68 4.53 17.51
N ARG A 73 -14.91 4.44 18.61
CA ARG A 73 -15.42 3.92 19.89
C ARG A 73 -16.44 4.87 20.52
N LEU A 74 -16.17 6.17 20.50
CA LEU A 74 -17.07 7.18 21.04
C LEU A 74 -18.37 7.26 20.23
N GLU A 75 -18.31 7.22 18.90
CA GLU A 75 -19.48 7.19 18.02
C GLU A 75 -20.38 5.98 18.30
N ARG A 76 -19.79 4.79 18.52
CA ARG A 76 -20.57 3.60 18.90
C ARG A 76 -21.28 3.77 20.25
N ARG A 77 -20.62 4.37 21.24
CA ARG A 77 -21.22 4.65 22.56
C ARG A 77 -22.35 5.68 22.45
N LEU A 78 -22.15 6.72 21.65
CA LEU A 78 -23.16 7.74 21.41
C LEU A 78 -24.40 7.11 20.77
N LYS A 79 -24.23 6.33 19.71
CA LYS A 79 -25.33 5.62 19.04
C LYS A 79 -26.10 4.70 20.00
N GLN A 80 -25.39 4.00 20.89
CA GLN A 80 -26.03 3.16 21.91
C GLN A 80 -26.86 3.99 22.89
N ALA A 81 -26.32 5.11 23.38
CA ALA A 81 -27.04 6.02 24.27
C ALA A 81 -28.28 6.63 23.60
N GLU A 82 -28.16 7.08 22.35
CA GLU A 82 -29.28 7.59 21.54
C GLU A 82 -30.39 6.54 21.39
N THR A 83 -30.01 5.29 21.11
CA THR A 83 -30.96 4.18 21.00
C THR A 83 -31.68 3.92 22.32
N ILE A 84 -30.96 3.96 23.45
CA ILE A 84 -31.56 3.80 24.79
C ILE A 84 -32.57 4.92 25.04
N ILE A 85 -32.20 6.17 24.75
CA ILE A 85 -33.09 7.33 24.91
C ILE A 85 -34.34 7.18 24.05
N GLU A 86 -34.19 6.73 22.79
CA GLU A 86 -35.32 6.51 21.88
C GLU A 86 -36.28 5.44 22.41
N VAL A 87 -35.75 4.31 22.89
CA VAL A 87 -36.55 3.25 23.50
C VAL A 87 -37.25 3.75 24.76
N GLN A 88 -36.55 4.50 25.63
CA GLN A 88 -37.15 5.10 26.83
C GLN A 88 -38.32 6.03 26.48
N LYS A 89 -38.18 6.87 25.45
CA LYS A 89 -39.26 7.74 24.94
C LYS A 89 -40.45 6.92 24.45
N LYS A 90 -40.23 5.93 23.57
CA LYS A 90 -41.31 5.07 23.05
C LYS A 90 -42.05 4.31 24.14
N VAL A 91 -41.33 3.76 25.14
CA VAL A 91 -41.94 3.04 26.27
C VAL A 91 -42.78 3.99 27.12
N SER A 92 -42.29 5.20 27.39
CA SER A 92 -43.05 6.25 28.10
C SER A 92 -44.31 6.65 27.36
N GLU A 93 -44.25 6.85 26.04
CA GLU A 93 -45.40 7.16 25.19
C GLU A 93 -46.46 6.06 25.23
N ILE A 94 -46.04 4.79 25.14
CA ILE A 94 -46.96 3.63 25.15
C ILE A 94 -47.61 3.44 26.53
N LEU A 95 -46.84 3.62 27.61
CA LEU A 95 -47.30 3.35 28.97
C LEU A 95 -47.93 4.57 29.66
N GLY A 96 -47.87 5.76 29.03
CA GLY A 96 -48.37 7.01 29.62
C GLY A 96 -47.62 7.44 30.89
N ILE A 97 -46.44 6.86 31.15
CA ILE A 97 -45.62 7.19 32.32
C ILE A 97 -44.75 8.38 31.95
N PRO A 98 -44.92 9.56 32.57
CA PRO A 98 -44.10 10.72 32.24
C PRO A 98 -42.62 10.42 32.52
N LEU A 99 -41.78 10.58 31.49
CA LEU A 99 -40.33 10.63 31.71
C LEU A 99 -40.04 11.82 32.61
N LYS A 100 -39.33 11.60 33.72
CA LYS A 100 -38.65 12.67 34.43
C LYS A 100 -37.62 13.28 33.47
N THR A 101 -38.01 14.33 32.75
CA THR A 101 -37.06 15.17 32.04
C THR A 101 -36.17 15.77 33.12
N SER A 102 -34.85 15.63 32.98
CA SER A 102 -33.89 16.24 33.89
C SER A 102 -33.77 17.76 33.71
N ASP A 103 -34.86 18.42 33.28
CA ASP A 103 -34.98 19.87 33.21
C ASP A 103 -35.52 20.47 34.53
N ASP A 104 -35.89 19.64 35.50
CA ASP A 104 -36.42 20.09 36.80
C ASP A 104 -35.38 20.01 37.95
N ALA A 105 -34.09 20.12 37.62
CA ALA A 105 -32.99 20.27 38.58
C ALA A 105 -32.43 21.71 38.56
N GLY A 106 -33.33 22.68 38.41
CA GLY A 106 -33.01 24.10 38.28
C GLY A 106 -34.01 25.02 38.95
N SER A 107 -34.59 24.64 40.09
CA SER A 107 -35.19 25.61 41.00
C SER A 107 -35.07 25.10 42.44
N GLY A 108 -34.39 25.86 43.30
CA GLY A 108 -34.37 25.58 44.74
C GLY A 108 -33.03 25.84 45.43
N SER A 109 -32.82 27.12 45.76
CA SER A 109 -31.87 27.68 46.74
C SER A 109 -30.42 27.92 46.35
#